data_AF-A0A3M1FPE5-F1
#
_entry.id   AF-A0A3M1FPE5-F1
#
_cell.length_a   1.000
_cell.length_b   1.000
_cell.length_c   1.000
_cell.angle_alpha   90.00
_cell.angle_beta   90.00
_cell.angle_gamma   90.00
#
_symmetry.space_group_name_H-M   'P 1'
#
loop_
_entity.id
_entity.type
_entity.pdbx_description
1 polymer ?
#
loop_
_entity_poly.entity_id
_entity_poly.type
_entity_poly.pdbx_seq_one_letter_code
_entity_poly.pdbx_strand_id
1 'polypeptide(L)'
;MRSACIFLVLALLAGSLTLWPGVAYSAVCISTGSGTWGGASDTATWDCGTPNTTDDVVIASGTAISLAGPVTVNSLTIQNGGSLTGATGNDLTVTGDWSNSGTFTHSGSDVTLAASSGTQTVSGSTTFGKLYTANSGVKDFATSAIVIETALLHNGGSMQGGTGAFTFRDGATISGSNV
;
A
#
# COMPACT_ATOMS: atom_id res chain seq x y z
N MET A 1 -13.57 -50.92 -26.72
CA MET A 1 -14.82 -51.69 -26.50
C MET A 1 -14.92 -52.00 -25.01
N ARG A 2 -15.96 -51.46 -24.33
CA ARG A 2 -16.71 -51.98 -23.15
C ARG A 2 -15.90 -52.20 -21.85
N SER A 3 -16.27 -51.80 -20.62
CA SER A 3 -17.53 -51.59 -19.88
C SER A 3 -17.23 -50.63 -18.70
N ALA A 4 -18.02 -49.63 -18.30
CA ALA A 4 -19.37 -49.59 -17.72
C ALA A 4 -19.51 -50.07 -16.24
N CYS A 5 -19.78 -49.08 -15.37
CA CYS A 5 -20.67 -49.06 -14.19
C CYS A 5 -20.32 -49.83 -12.90
N ILE A 6 -20.23 -49.09 -11.78
CA ILE A 6 -21.06 -49.36 -10.59
C ILE A 6 -21.26 -48.09 -9.75
N PHE A 7 -22.52 -47.86 -9.36
CA PHE A 7 -23.02 -46.76 -8.51
C PHE A 7 -23.15 -47.25 -7.07
N LEU A 8 -23.18 -46.28 -6.14
CA LEU A 8 -23.86 -46.27 -4.84
C LEU A 8 -23.08 -46.81 -3.62
N VAL A 9 -22.77 -45.94 -2.65
CA VAL A 9 -23.49 -45.80 -1.36
C VAL A 9 -23.18 -44.44 -0.73
N LEU A 10 -24.24 -43.78 -0.29
CA LEU A 10 -24.31 -42.52 0.45
C LEU A 10 -23.80 -42.70 1.89
N ALA A 11 -22.92 -41.81 2.37
CA ALA A 11 -22.74 -41.60 3.81
C ALA A 11 -22.60 -40.09 4.08
N LEU A 12 -23.63 -39.53 4.70
CA LEU A 12 -23.67 -38.18 5.25
C LEU A 12 -22.70 -38.13 6.44
N LEU A 13 -21.60 -37.39 6.31
CA LEU A 13 -20.78 -36.95 7.43
C LEU A 13 -20.57 -35.45 7.25
N ALA A 14 -21.37 -34.68 7.99
CA ALA A 14 -21.09 -33.28 8.30
C ALA A 14 -19.87 -33.24 9.24
N GLY A 15 -18.70 -33.51 8.67
CA GLY A 15 -17.40 -33.26 9.29
C GLY A 15 -16.88 -31.96 8.70
N SER A 16 -16.84 -30.91 9.51
CA SER A 16 -16.28 -29.61 9.18
C SER A 16 -15.03 -29.75 8.31
N LEU A 17 -15.09 -29.24 7.08
CA LEU A 17 -13.90 -28.93 6.32
C LEU A 17 -13.20 -27.81 7.10
N THR A 18 -12.34 -28.18 8.05
CA THR A 18 -11.41 -27.23 8.63
C THR A 18 -10.57 -26.77 7.46
N LEU A 19 -10.86 -25.56 6.95
CA LEU A 19 -9.92 -24.85 6.13
C LEU A 19 -8.59 -24.95 6.88
N TRP A 20 -7.61 -25.63 6.26
CA TRP A 20 -6.22 -25.40 6.60
C TRP A 20 -6.06 -23.88 6.71
N PRO A 21 -5.33 -23.33 7.70
CA PRO A 21 -5.00 -21.92 7.67
C PRO A 21 -4.31 -21.70 6.33
N GLY A 22 -5.07 -21.16 5.38
CA GLY A 22 -4.59 -20.90 4.05
C GLY A 22 -3.38 -20.04 4.26
N VAL A 23 -2.30 -20.36 3.56
CA VAL A 23 -1.24 -19.38 3.35
C VAL A 23 -1.98 -18.12 2.92
N ALA A 24 -1.91 -17.05 3.71
CA ALA A 24 -2.51 -15.79 3.32
C ALA A 24 -1.78 -15.37 2.05
N TYR A 25 -2.39 -15.60 0.89
CA TYR A 25 -1.89 -15.05 -0.35
C TYR A 25 -2.02 -13.53 -0.22
N SER A 26 -0.96 -12.79 -0.52
CA SER A 26 -1.08 -11.35 -0.77
C SER A 26 -2.22 -11.17 -1.75
N ALA A 27 -3.32 -10.55 -1.31
CA ALA A 27 -4.44 -10.26 -2.17
C ALA A 27 -4.17 -8.93 -2.86
N VAL A 28 -4.45 -8.86 -4.16
CA VAL A 28 -4.60 -7.57 -4.81
C VAL A 28 -5.98 -7.05 -4.44
N CYS A 29 -6.02 -5.91 -3.75
CA CYS A 29 -7.22 -5.27 -3.25
C CYS A 29 -7.51 -4.01 -4.06
N ILE A 30 -8.54 -4.04 -4.90
CA ILE A 30 -8.88 -2.97 -5.82
C ILE A 30 -10.12 -2.23 -5.32
N SER A 31 -10.03 -0.90 -5.23
CA SER A 31 -11.18 -0.07 -4.89
C SER A 31 -12.23 -0.14 -6.01
N THR A 32 -13.45 -0.51 -5.67
CA THR A 32 -14.60 -0.55 -6.59
C THR A 32 -15.58 0.60 -6.37
N GLY A 33 -15.40 1.34 -5.27
CA GLY A 33 -16.18 2.53 -4.92
C GLY A 33 -15.33 3.55 -4.17
N SER A 34 -15.84 4.78 -4.09
CA SER A 34 -15.21 5.87 -3.32
C SER A 34 -15.67 5.82 -1.86
N GLY A 35 -14.84 6.31 -0.94
CA GLY A 35 -15.17 6.32 0.48
C GLY A 35 -13.97 6.53 1.39
N THR A 36 -14.08 6.04 2.61
CA THR A 36 -13.05 6.13 3.65
C THR A 36 -12.38 4.79 3.87
N TRP A 37 -11.09 4.79 4.22
CA TRP A 37 -10.29 3.58 4.47
C TRP A 37 -9.59 3.65 5.84
N GLY A 38 -9.62 2.55 6.61
CA GLY A 38 -8.78 2.37 7.80
C GLY A 38 -9.35 2.89 9.12
N GLY A 39 -10.59 3.38 9.14
CA GLY A 39 -11.26 3.88 10.35
C GLY A 39 -12.45 3.03 10.79
N ALA A 40 -13.05 3.38 11.95
CA ALA A 40 -14.28 2.74 12.44
C ALA A 40 -15.49 2.95 11.49
N SER A 41 -15.37 3.91 10.58
CA SER A 41 -16.33 4.18 9.52
C SER A 41 -15.67 3.96 8.16
N ASP A 42 -15.03 2.80 7.94
CA ASP A 42 -14.55 2.39 6.61
C ASP A 42 -15.77 2.21 5.68
N THR A 43 -15.84 3.04 4.65
CA THR A 43 -16.96 3.06 3.69
C THR A 43 -16.51 2.84 2.26
N ALA A 44 -15.19 2.73 2.03
CA ALA A 44 -14.66 2.38 0.74
C ALA A 44 -15.02 0.93 0.40
N THR A 45 -15.46 0.70 -0.83
CA THR A 45 -15.72 -0.65 -1.32
C THR A 45 -14.46 -1.19 -1.98
N TRP A 46 -14.04 -2.39 -1.56
CA TRP A 46 -12.89 -3.11 -2.06
C TRP A 46 -13.33 -4.50 -2.52
N ASP A 47 -12.76 -5.00 -3.62
CA ASP A 47 -13.09 -6.34 -4.15
C ASP A 47 -12.64 -7.50 -3.24
N CYS A 48 -11.71 -7.23 -2.32
CA CYS A 48 -11.15 -8.19 -1.37
C CYS A 48 -11.74 -8.07 0.06
N GLY A 49 -12.66 -7.14 0.30
CA GLY A 49 -12.98 -6.65 1.66
C GLY A 49 -11.98 -5.59 2.12
N THR A 50 -11.96 -5.22 3.41
CA THR A 50 -11.05 -4.16 3.88
C THR A 50 -9.58 -4.57 3.74
N PRO A 51 -8.73 -3.80 3.03
CA PRO A 51 -7.32 -4.14 2.87
C PRO A 51 -6.57 -4.17 4.19
N ASN A 52 -5.62 -5.08 4.29
CA ASN A 52 -4.77 -5.29 5.47
C ASN A 52 -3.27 -5.26 5.10
N THR A 53 -2.42 -5.57 6.10
CA THR A 53 -0.96 -5.45 6.00
C THR A 53 -0.29 -6.31 4.94
N THR A 54 -0.91 -7.41 4.52
CA THR A 54 -0.33 -8.29 3.48
C THR A 54 -0.79 -7.96 2.08
N ASP A 55 -1.73 -7.03 1.92
CA ASP A 55 -2.41 -6.81 0.64
C ASP A 55 -1.70 -5.76 -0.22
N ASP A 56 -1.76 -5.98 -1.53
CA ASP A 56 -1.37 -5.01 -2.54
C ASP A 56 -2.59 -4.17 -2.92
N VAL A 57 -2.61 -2.91 -2.49
CA VAL A 57 -3.75 -2.02 -2.65
C VAL A 57 -3.68 -1.26 -3.96
N VAL A 58 -4.79 -1.22 -4.68
CA VAL A 58 -4.96 -0.46 -5.92
C VAL A 58 -6.14 0.50 -5.75
N ILE A 59 -5.83 1.80 -5.71
CA ILE A 59 -6.83 2.87 -5.86
C ILE A 59 -7.11 3.01 -7.35
N ALA A 60 -8.23 2.43 -7.79
CA ALA A 60 -8.63 2.35 -9.18
C ALA A 60 -9.00 3.73 -9.75
N SER A 61 -8.86 3.87 -11.07
CA SER A 61 -9.31 5.06 -11.79
C SER A 61 -10.78 5.39 -11.50
N GLY A 62 -11.10 6.67 -11.29
CA GLY A 62 -12.47 7.13 -11.01
C GLY A 62 -12.92 6.95 -9.56
N THR A 63 -12.05 6.45 -8.66
CA THR A 63 -12.34 6.35 -7.23
C THR A 63 -11.61 7.42 -6.42
N ALA A 64 -12.24 7.85 -5.33
CA ALA A 64 -11.67 8.77 -4.36
C ALA A 64 -11.72 8.16 -2.96
N ILE A 65 -10.55 7.94 -2.37
CA ILE A 65 -10.38 7.31 -1.07
C ILE A 65 -9.81 8.34 -0.09
N SER A 66 -10.36 8.40 1.12
CA SER A 66 -9.83 9.22 2.22
C SER A 66 -9.42 8.35 3.41
N LEU A 67 -8.23 8.57 3.97
CA LEU A 67 -7.80 7.85 5.17
C LEU A 67 -8.62 8.32 6.38
N ALA A 68 -9.29 7.37 7.03
CA ALA A 68 -10.06 7.57 8.27
C ALA A 68 -9.40 6.96 9.51
N GLY A 69 -8.24 6.34 9.33
CA GLY A 69 -7.36 5.85 10.39
C GLY A 69 -6.01 5.45 9.82
N PRO A 70 -5.03 5.09 10.69
CA PRO A 70 -3.74 4.63 10.23
C PRO A 70 -3.86 3.28 9.53
N VAL A 71 -3.16 3.12 8.42
CA VAL A 71 -3.20 1.88 7.61
C VAL A 71 -1.80 1.41 7.27
N THR A 72 -1.64 0.10 7.22
CA THR A 72 -0.43 -0.56 6.74
C THR A 72 -0.82 -1.55 5.66
N VAL A 73 -0.08 -1.54 4.55
CA VAL A 73 -0.28 -2.41 3.39
C VAL A 73 1.04 -2.92 2.86
N ASN A 74 0.99 -3.95 2.01
CA ASN A 74 2.16 -4.37 1.28
C ASN A 74 2.52 -3.31 0.23
N SER A 75 1.89 -3.33 -0.94
CA SER A 75 2.14 -2.31 -1.97
C SER A 75 0.96 -1.35 -2.10
N LEU A 76 1.20 -0.14 -2.60
CA LEU A 76 0.15 0.82 -2.94
C LEU A 76 0.32 1.30 -4.38
N THR A 77 -0.73 1.17 -5.17
CA THR A 77 -0.86 1.75 -6.51
C THR A 77 -2.03 2.73 -6.54
N ILE A 78 -1.76 3.99 -6.88
CA ILE A 78 -2.78 4.98 -7.22
C ILE A 78 -2.79 5.09 -8.75
N GLN A 79 -3.84 4.56 -9.37
CA GLN A 79 -3.99 4.61 -10.83
C GLN A 79 -4.31 6.02 -11.30
N ASN A 80 -3.98 6.32 -12.56
CA ASN A 80 -4.37 7.57 -13.20
C ASN A 80 -5.89 7.80 -13.10
N GLY A 81 -6.30 8.96 -12.61
CA GLY A 81 -7.70 9.29 -12.32
C GLY A 81 -8.25 8.73 -10.99
N GLY A 82 -7.48 7.96 -10.24
CA GLY A 82 -7.75 7.61 -8.84
C GLY A 82 -7.16 8.67 -7.89
N SER A 83 -7.75 8.80 -6.70
CA SER A 83 -7.24 9.74 -5.69
C SER A 83 -7.24 9.15 -4.28
N LEU A 84 -6.15 9.43 -3.54
CA LEU A 84 -5.99 9.12 -2.13
C LEU A 84 -5.71 10.41 -1.36
N THR A 85 -6.57 10.72 -0.39
CA THR A 85 -6.40 11.86 0.52
C THR A 85 -6.09 11.34 1.92
N GLY A 86 -4.95 11.74 2.47
CA GLY A 86 -4.59 11.47 3.86
C GLY A 86 -5.38 12.36 4.83
N ALA A 87 -5.08 12.23 6.11
CA ALA A 87 -5.52 13.16 7.14
C ALA A 87 -4.51 13.17 8.28
N THR A 88 -4.46 14.27 9.04
CA THR A 88 -3.57 14.37 10.21
C THR A 88 -3.88 13.27 11.22
N GLY A 89 -2.86 12.50 11.61
CA GLY A 89 -2.98 11.37 12.53
C GLY A 89 -3.45 10.05 11.89
N ASN A 90 -3.74 10.07 10.59
CA ASN A 90 -4.10 8.88 9.80
C ASN A 90 -2.93 8.56 8.85
N ASP A 91 -1.87 7.98 9.42
CA ASP A 91 -0.61 7.73 8.72
C ASP A 91 -0.66 6.46 7.86
N LEU A 92 0.16 6.44 6.81
CA LEU A 92 0.23 5.36 5.83
C LEU A 92 1.59 4.68 5.88
N THR A 93 1.61 3.37 6.11
CA THR A 93 2.83 2.55 6.01
C THR A 93 2.74 1.60 4.83
N VAL A 94 3.76 1.59 3.97
CA VAL A 94 3.86 0.72 2.79
C VAL A 94 5.13 -0.12 2.92
N THR A 95 5.01 -1.44 2.95
CA THR A 95 6.15 -2.36 3.13
C THR A 95 6.72 -2.91 1.82
N GLY A 96 5.96 -2.82 0.74
CA GLY A 96 6.29 -3.14 -0.65
C GLY A 96 6.28 -1.87 -1.50
N ASP A 97 5.97 -1.96 -2.79
CA ASP A 97 6.19 -0.85 -3.71
C ASP A 97 5.17 0.29 -3.56
N TRP A 98 5.62 1.51 -3.87
CA TRP A 98 4.76 2.69 -4.04
C TRP A 98 4.69 3.03 -5.53
N SER A 99 3.48 3.17 -6.05
CA SER A 99 3.22 3.63 -7.42
C SER A 99 2.13 4.68 -7.43
N ASN A 100 2.44 5.88 -7.93
CA ASN A 100 1.48 6.97 -8.00
C ASN A 100 1.42 7.58 -9.41
N SER A 101 0.41 7.16 -10.16
CA SER A 101 0.06 7.74 -11.46
C SER A 101 -1.21 8.61 -11.39
N GLY A 102 -1.87 8.66 -10.23
CA GLY A 102 -3.05 9.46 -9.96
C GLY A 102 -2.76 10.65 -9.06
N THR A 103 -3.63 10.88 -8.08
CA THR A 103 -3.49 11.99 -7.12
C THR A 103 -3.30 11.45 -5.70
N PHE A 104 -2.20 11.85 -5.06
CA PHE A 104 -2.03 11.71 -3.61
C PHE A 104 -2.04 13.11 -2.98
N THR A 105 -2.89 13.32 -1.97
CA THR A 105 -2.92 14.56 -1.18
C THR A 105 -2.68 14.19 0.28
N HIS A 106 -1.49 14.47 0.80
CA HIS A 106 -1.10 14.02 2.14
C HIS A 106 -1.99 14.61 3.25
N SER A 107 -2.43 15.86 3.16
CA SER A 107 -3.35 16.50 4.16
C SER A 107 -2.91 16.32 5.62
N GLY A 108 -1.60 16.36 5.86
CA GLY A 108 -0.97 16.15 7.17
C GLY A 108 -0.79 14.68 7.59
N SER A 109 -1.13 13.71 6.74
CA SER A 109 -0.74 12.30 6.89
C SER A 109 0.76 12.14 6.66
N ASP A 110 1.42 11.43 7.56
CA ASP A 110 2.80 11.03 7.40
C ASP A 110 2.88 9.68 6.65
N VAL A 111 3.87 9.52 5.76
CA VAL A 111 4.06 8.28 4.98
C VAL A 111 5.35 7.59 5.39
N THR A 112 5.30 6.28 5.62
CA THR A 112 6.47 5.44 5.92
C THR A 112 6.69 4.39 4.85
N LEU A 113 7.89 4.40 4.24
CA LEU A 113 8.39 3.36 3.37
C LEU A 113 9.19 2.35 4.21
N ALA A 114 8.66 1.16 4.41
CA ALA A 114 9.08 0.24 5.47
C ALA A 114 9.53 -1.15 4.98
N ALA A 115 10.01 -1.31 3.75
CA ALA A 115 10.50 -2.62 3.31
C ALA A 115 11.60 -3.17 4.22
N SER A 116 11.39 -4.39 4.71
CA SER A 116 12.28 -5.08 5.64
C SER A 116 13.53 -5.63 4.98
N SER A 117 13.44 -5.98 3.70
CA SER A 117 14.55 -6.45 2.87
C SER A 117 14.29 -6.11 1.40
N GLY A 118 15.25 -6.42 0.52
CA GLY A 118 15.11 -6.19 -0.92
C GLY A 118 15.02 -4.71 -1.29
N THR A 119 14.44 -4.46 -2.47
CA THR A 119 14.22 -3.12 -3.01
C THR A 119 12.74 -2.78 -2.97
N GLN A 120 12.43 -1.62 -2.40
CA GLN A 120 11.12 -0.95 -2.43
C GLN A 120 11.20 0.16 -3.47
N THR A 121 10.50 -0.03 -4.58
CA THR A 121 10.45 0.93 -5.67
C THR A 121 9.39 1.99 -5.36
N VAL A 122 9.77 3.25 -5.52
CA VAL A 122 8.87 4.41 -5.43
C VAL A 122 8.80 5.02 -6.82
N SER A 123 7.67 4.80 -7.48
CA SER A 123 7.40 5.24 -8.84
C SER A 123 6.31 6.30 -8.89
N GLY A 124 6.48 7.25 -9.81
CA GLY A 124 5.51 8.31 -10.06
C GLY A 124 5.74 9.56 -9.20
N SER A 125 5.29 10.70 -9.74
CA SER A 125 5.51 12.00 -9.08
C SER A 125 4.63 12.12 -7.85
N THR A 126 5.24 12.36 -6.68
CA THR A 126 4.50 12.38 -5.41
C THR A 126 5.00 13.52 -4.52
N THR A 127 4.06 14.25 -3.93
CA THR A 127 4.36 15.20 -2.85
C THR A 127 4.01 14.56 -1.52
N PHE A 128 5.01 14.40 -0.67
CA PHE A 128 4.84 13.92 0.70
C PHE A 128 4.88 15.10 1.67
N GLY A 129 4.02 15.06 2.70
CA GLY A 129 4.11 15.97 3.84
C GLY A 129 5.40 15.70 4.61
N LYS A 130 5.38 14.62 5.40
CA LYS A 130 6.60 13.96 5.85
C LYS A 130 6.74 12.58 5.23
N LEU A 131 7.97 12.25 4.90
CA LEU A 131 8.37 10.94 4.43
C LEU A 131 9.35 10.33 5.41
N TYR A 132 9.03 9.13 5.89
CA TYR A 132 9.90 8.30 6.70
C TYR A 132 10.40 7.16 5.84
N THR A 133 11.69 6.84 5.93
CA THR A 133 12.18 5.53 5.55
C THR A 133 12.45 4.73 6.81
N ALA A 134 12.13 3.44 6.78
CA ALA A 134 12.35 2.52 7.88
C ALA A 134 12.87 1.19 7.37
N ASN A 135 13.36 0.38 8.32
CA ASN A 135 13.87 -0.97 8.11
C ASN A 135 15.02 -1.05 7.09
N SER A 136 15.60 -2.24 6.89
CA SER A 136 16.85 -2.40 6.12
C SER A 136 16.71 -2.40 4.59
N GLY A 137 15.50 -2.45 4.03
CA GLY A 137 15.31 -2.49 2.57
C GLY A 137 15.80 -1.22 1.87
N VAL A 138 16.22 -1.37 0.62
CA VAL A 138 16.61 -0.25 -0.27
C VAL A 138 15.34 0.49 -0.70
N LYS A 139 15.31 1.81 -0.62
CA LYS A 139 14.24 2.67 -1.13
C LYS A 139 14.71 3.28 -2.45
N ASP A 140 14.27 2.69 -3.56
CA ASP A 140 14.66 3.11 -4.91
C ASP A 140 13.59 4.04 -5.50
N PHE A 141 13.94 5.31 -5.65
CA PHE A 141 13.06 6.33 -6.22
C PHE A 141 13.16 6.42 -7.75
N ALA A 142 13.98 5.58 -8.38
CA ALA A 142 14.09 5.40 -9.83
C ALA A 142 14.16 6.72 -10.62
N THR A 143 13.10 7.08 -11.31
CA THR A 143 12.99 8.32 -12.12
C THR A 143 11.95 9.30 -11.56
N SER A 144 11.47 9.05 -10.35
CA SER A 144 10.35 9.78 -9.74
C SER A 144 10.73 11.22 -9.36
N ALA A 145 9.80 12.15 -9.58
CA ALA A 145 9.90 13.49 -9.02
C ALA A 145 9.22 13.51 -7.64
N ILE A 146 10.04 13.60 -6.59
CA ILE A 146 9.57 13.62 -5.21
C ILE A 146 9.65 15.04 -4.68
N VAL A 147 8.56 15.53 -4.12
CA VAL A 147 8.53 16.78 -3.36
C VAL A 147 8.32 16.44 -1.90
N ILE A 148 9.18 16.97 -1.03
CA ILE A 148 9.06 16.90 0.42
C ILE A 148 8.62 18.27 0.92
N GLU A 149 7.43 18.32 1.51
CA GLU A 149 6.84 19.57 1.99
C GLU A 149 7.36 19.95 3.38
N THR A 150 7.51 18.98 4.28
CA THR A 150 7.90 19.23 5.67
C THR A 150 9.21 18.55 6.04
N ALA A 151 9.30 17.23 5.91
CA ALA A 151 10.51 16.52 6.34
C ALA A 151 10.73 15.17 5.65
N LEU A 152 12.00 14.87 5.41
CA LEU A 152 12.48 13.52 5.16
C LEU A 152 13.20 13.03 6.41
N LEU A 153 12.75 11.90 6.97
CA LEU A 153 13.34 11.24 8.13
C LEU A 153 13.87 9.88 7.71
N HIS A 154 15.18 9.79 7.50
CA HIS A 154 15.87 8.57 7.12
C HIS A 154 16.18 7.74 8.37
N ASN A 155 15.21 6.93 8.82
CA ASN A 155 15.33 6.14 10.06
C ASN A 155 15.85 4.70 9.80
N GLY A 156 15.96 4.30 8.53
CA GLY A 156 16.49 3.00 8.16
C GLY A 156 16.60 2.80 6.65
N GLY A 157 17.43 1.83 6.28
CA GLY A 157 17.63 1.37 4.91
C GLY A 157 18.61 2.25 4.16
N SER A 158 18.76 2.00 2.86
CA SER A 158 19.47 2.90 1.96
C SER A 158 18.49 3.56 1.00
N MET A 159 18.77 4.78 0.58
CA MET A 159 17.98 5.49 -0.43
C MET A 159 18.77 5.55 -1.73
N GLN A 160 18.13 5.20 -2.84
CA GLN A 160 18.69 5.31 -4.19
C GLN A 160 17.81 6.24 -5.00
N GLY A 161 18.37 7.35 -5.48
CA GLY A 161 17.61 8.38 -6.20
C GLY A 161 17.46 8.11 -7.71
N GLY A 162 18.25 7.19 -8.26
CA GLY A 162 18.34 6.98 -9.71
C GLY A 162 18.61 8.29 -10.46
N THR A 163 17.74 8.64 -11.40
CA THR A 163 17.76 9.93 -12.12
C THR A 163 16.60 10.86 -11.72
N GLY A 164 15.80 10.46 -10.73
CA GLY A 164 14.71 11.25 -10.18
C GLY A 164 15.18 12.52 -9.47
N ALA A 165 14.28 13.48 -9.31
CA ALA A 165 14.54 14.73 -8.60
C ALA A 165 13.87 14.71 -7.22
N PHE A 166 14.64 15.03 -6.18
CA PHE A 166 14.10 15.35 -4.86
C PHE A 166 14.09 16.86 -4.66
N THR A 167 12.90 17.42 -4.48
CA THR A 167 12.71 18.83 -4.19
C THR A 167 12.23 19.00 -2.75
N PHE A 168 12.93 19.81 -1.98
CA PHE A 168 12.54 20.18 -0.63
C PHE A 168 11.90 21.58 -0.69
N ARG A 169 10.70 21.73 -0.13
CA ARG A 169 10.07 23.06 0.02
C ARG A 169 10.84 23.91 1.03
N ASP A 170 10.59 25.21 1.02
CA ASP A 170 11.24 26.12 1.97
C ASP A 170 10.94 25.69 3.42
N GLY A 171 11.98 25.63 4.24
CA GLY A 171 11.89 25.12 5.61
C GLY A 171 11.81 23.59 5.75
N ALA A 172 11.77 22.81 4.67
CA ALA A 172 11.77 21.36 4.77
C ALA A 172 13.11 20.83 5.30
N THR A 173 13.06 19.83 6.18
CA THR A 173 14.26 19.27 6.83
C THR A 173 14.61 17.88 6.34
N ILE A 174 15.90 17.56 6.34
CA ILE A 174 16.40 16.20 6.22
C ILE A 174 17.01 15.82 7.57
N SER A 175 16.59 14.70 8.14
CA SER A 175 17.07 14.22 9.44
C SER A 175 17.11 12.68 9.49
N GLY A 176 17.63 12.12 10.57
CA GLY A 176 17.82 10.67 10.74
C GLY A 176 19.28 10.24 10.56
N SER A 177 19.48 8.94 10.33
CA SER A 177 20.80 8.30 10.19
C SER A 177 21.31 8.42 8.75
N ASN A 178 21.47 9.66 8.29
CA ASN A 178 21.93 10.00 6.94
C ASN A 178 23.43 9.69 6.78
N VAL A 179 23.79 8.42 6.61
CA VAL A 179 25.18 7.96 6.41
C VAL A 179 25.27 7.00 5.24
#